data_AF-A0A0F9HJS0-F1
#
_entry.id   AF-A0A0F9HJS0-F1
#
_cell.length_a   1.000
_cell.length_b   1.000
_cell.length_c   1.000
_cell.angle_alpha   90.00
_cell.angle_beta   90.00
_cell.angle_gamma   90.00
#
_symmetry.space_group_name_H-M   'P 1'
#
loop_
_entity.id
_entity.type
_entity.pdbx_description
1 polymer ?
#
loop_
_entity_poly.entity_id
_entity_poly.type
_entity_poly.pdbx_seq_one_letter_code
_entity_poly.pdbx_strand_id
1 'polypeptide(L)'
;MPSDQGVIFSMRRKGRPLEVLEVDENDGTENEFVLGVKVAFNHRGYNYFVMAPPRPVKIPGITKAISLWVAGRSYRHRLYIHILDYRGEKRVLDMGLLDFVGWKKLAIAIPTNIAQDNFNNTEWRGISFTGMSIETDPLESYGVFYVYFDELRATTDIYNEEYRDEDDMEDGW
;
A
#
# COMPACT_ATOMS: atom_id res chain seq x y z
N MET A 1 -6.93 12.26 8.72
CA MET A 1 -7.66 12.38 10.00
C MET A 1 -7.77 13.86 10.34
N PRO A 2 -8.97 14.38 10.62
CA PRO A 2 -9.15 15.72 11.18
C PRO A 2 -8.37 15.91 12.47
N SER A 3 -7.83 17.11 12.70
CA SER A 3 -7.02 17.44 13.90
C SER A 3 -7.78 17.26 15.22
N ASP A 4 -9.10 17.40 15.19
CA ASP A 4 -9.96 17.23 16.37
C ASP A 4 -10.02 15.77 16.83
N GLN A 5 -9.95 14.82 15.90
CA GLN A 5 -10.03 13.39 16.23
C GLN A 5 -8.73 12.86 16.83
N GLY A 6 -7.57 13.43 16.47
CA GLY A 6 -6.27 12.94 16.88
C GLY A 6 -5.10 13.44 16.04
N VAL A 7 -3.89 13.00 16.42
CA VAL A 7 -2.63 13.39 15.78
C VAL A 7 -1.86 12.15 15.31
N ILE A 8 -1.30 12.22 14.11
CA ILE A 8 -0.55 11.14 13.48
C ILE A 8 0.92 11.55 13.40
N PHE A 9 1.81 10.65 13.80
CA PHE A 9 3.25 10.78 13.68
C PHE A 9 3.79 9.60 12.88
N SER A 10 4.49 9.87 11.79
CA SER A 10 5.23 8.86 11.02
C SER A 10 6.72 9.04 11.21
N MET A 11 7.45 7.96 11.42
CA MET A 11 8.91 7.99 11.49
C MET A 11 9.53 6.68 11.01
N ARG A 12 10.73 6.77 10.45
CA ARG A 12 11.58 5.60 10.22
C ARG A 12 12.00 4.99 11.56
N ARG A 13 11.93 3.66 11.67
CA ARG A 13 12.38 2.90 12.83
C ARG A 13 13.26 1.75 12.38
N LYS A 14 14.30 1.44 13.16
CA LYS A 14 15.12 0.26 12.91
C LYS A 14 14.35 -0.99 13.30
N GLY A 15 14.32 -1.98 12.41
CA GLY A 15 13.60 -3.25 12.59
C GLY A 15 13.25 -3.84 11.23
N ARG A 16 12.84 -5.11 11.22
CA ARG A 16 12.33 -5.82 10.05
C ARG A 16 11.52 -7.05 10.48
N PRO A 17 10.60 -7.57 9.66
CA PRO A 17 10.07 -8.92 9.81
C PRO A 17 11.19 -9.95 9.55
N LEU A 18 11.20 -11.04 10.34
CA LEU A 18 12.27 -12.04 10.28
C LEU A 18 12.31 -12.79 8.93
N GLU A 19 11.15 -12.92 8.27
CA GLU A 19 10.99 -13.63 7.00
C GLU A 19 11.49 -12.82 5.79
N VAL A 20 11.73 -11.52 5.95
CA VAL A 20 12.24 -10.66 4.87
C VAL A 20 13.75 -10.60 4.96
N LEU A 21 14.43 -10.86 3.84
CA LEU A 21 15.88 -10.85 3.76
C LEU A 21 16.45 -9.47 4.10
N GLU A 22 17.65 -9.42 4.66
CA GLU A 22 18.33 -8.14 4.96
C GLU A 22 18.72 -7.40 3.70
N VAL A 23 19.03 -8.13 2.64
CA VAL A 23 19.40 -7.58 1.35
C VAL A 23 18.45 -8.21 0.34
N ASP A 24 17.75 -7.39 -0.43
CA ASP A 24 16.96 -7.89 -1.54
C ASP A 24 17.89 -8.47 -2.60
N GLU A 25 17.70 -9.74 -2.97
CA GLU A 25 18.50 -10.42 -3.98
C GLU A 25 18.37 -9.76 -5.37
N ASN A 26 17.26 -9.07 -5.64
CA ASN A 26 17.00 -8.48 -6.95
C ASN A 26 17.62 -7.08 -7.11
N ASP A 27 17.56 -6.27 -6.05
CA ASP A 27 17.91 -4.85 -6.08
C ASP A 27 19.18 -4.52 -5.26
N GLY A 28 19.62 -5.44 -4.40
CA GLY A 28 20.74 -5.22 -3.49
C GLY A 28 20.45 -4.23 -2.37
N THR A 29 19.19 -3.78 -2.22
CA THR A 29 18.77 -2.81 -1.22
C THR A 29 18.77 -3.44 0.18
N GLU A 30 19.43 -2.77 1.13
CA GLU A 30 19.43 -3.17 2.54
C GLU A 30 18.12 -2.78 3.23
N ASN A 31 17.41 -3.77 3.78
CA ASN A 31 16.18 -3.56 4.55
C ASN A 31 16.45 -3.51 6.07
N GLU A 32 16.90 -2.34 6.54
CA GLU A 32 17.13 -2.07 7.97
C GLU A 32 15.98 -1.31 8.66
N PHE A 33 15.16 -0.60 7.87
CA PHE A 33 14.22 0.40 8.37
C PHE A 33 12.77 0.10 7.98
N VAL A 34 11.89 0.21 8.98
CA VAL A 34 10.44 0.12 8.82
C VAL A 34 9.78 1.48 8.96
N LEU A 35 8.60 1.62 8.35
CA LEU A 35 7.73 2.76 8.56
C LEU A 35 6.94 2.56 9.86
N GLY A 36 7.28 3.30 10.91
CA GLY A 36 6.53 3.34 12.15
C GLY A 36 5.51 4.46 12.14
N VAL A 37 4.26 4.14 12.46
CA VAL A 37 3.16 5.09 12.56
C VAL A 37 2.57 5.04 13.95
N LYS A 38 2.53 6.21 14.60
CA LYS A 38 1.91 6.44 15.90
C LYS A 38 0.69 7.32 15.70
N VAL A 39 -0.46 6.88 16.18
CA VAL A 39 -1.70 7.65 16.19
C VAL A 39 -2.11 7.89 17.63
N ALA A 40 -2.26 9.15 18.02
CA ALA A 40 -2.80 9.54 19.32
C ALA A 40 -4.24 10.00 19.12
N PHE A 41 -5.19 9.29 19.72
CA PHE A 41 -6.61 9.60 19.64
C PHE A 41 -7.02 10.61 20.72
N ASN A 42 -7.78 11.64 20.32
CA ASN A 42 -8.38 12.58 21.27
C ASN A 42 -9.75 12.08 21.74
N HIS A 43 -10.53 11.49 20.84
CA HIS A 43 -11.88 11.00 21.10
C HIS A 43 -12.11 9.64 20.45
N ARG A 44 -12.89 8.81 21.12
CA ARG A 44 -13.39 7.54 20.55
C ARG A 44 -14.39 7.85 19.46
N GLY A 45 -14.27 7.16 18.33
CA GLY A 45 -15.16 7.35 17.20
C GLY A 45 -14.76 6.55 15.97
N TYR A 46 -15.59 6.66 14.94
CA TYR A 46 -15.28 6.16 13.61
C TYR A 46 -14.28 7.11 12.94
N ASN A 47 -13.01 6.87 13.22
CA ASN A 47 -11.92 7.64 12.63
C ASN A 47 -11.26 6.83 11.51
N TYR A 48 -10.66 7.54 10.57
CA TYR A 48 -9.72 6.93 9.64
C TYR A 48 -8.54 7.85 9.41
N PHE A 49 -7.41 7.25 9.12
CA PHE A 49 -6.22 7.97 8.73
C PHE A 49 -5.61 7.37 7.48
N VAL A 50 -4.94 8.23 6.70
CA VAL A 50 -4.38 7.89 5.40
C VAL A 50 -2.89 8.14 5.46
N MET A 51 -2.14 7.18 4.94
CA MET A 51 -0.70 7.24 4.73
C MET A 51 -0.47 7.14 3.23
N ALA A 52 -0.02 8.23 2.63
CA ALA A 52 0.13 8.34 1.18
C ALA A 52 1.51 8.92 0.84
N PRO A 53 2.17 8.43 -0.21
CA PRO A 53 3.32 9.11 -0.79
C PRO A 53 2.93 10.50 -1.32
N PRO A 54 3.88 11.43 -1.49
CA PRO A 54 3.61 12.77 -2.04
C PRO A 54 3.03 12.74 -3.45
N ARG A 55 3.34 11.70 -4.23
CA ARG A 55 2.83 11.45 -5.57
C ARG A 55 2.44 9.98 -5.71
N PRO A 56 1.39 9.67 -6.50
CA PRO A 56 1.08 8.28 -6.83
C PRO A 56 2.28 7.58 -7.46
N VAL A 57 2.53 6.35 -7.03
CA VAL A 57 3.63 5.52 -7.56
C VAL A 57 3.04 4.64 -8.65
N LYS A 58 3.45 4.87 -9.91
CA LYS A 58 3.00 4.06 -11.05
C LYS A 58 3.67 2.69 -10.96
N ILE A 59 2.86 1.64 -11.09
CA ILE A 59 3.33 0.25 -11.10
C ILE A 59 3.35 -0.22 -12.56
N PRO A 60 4.51 -0.65 -13.10
CA PRO A 60 4.61 -1.15 -14.47
C PRO A 60 3.90 -2.50 -14.65
N GLY A 61 3.38 -2.73 -15.85
CA GLY A 61 2.72 -3.96 -16.25
C GLY A 61 1.34 -4.17 -15.62
N ILE A 62 0.83 -5.39 -15.77
CA ILE A 62 -0.47 -5.79 -15.22
C ILE A 62 -0.25 -6.31 -13.81
N THR A 63 -0.72 -5.57 -12.80
CA THR A 63 -0.60 -5.97 -11.39
C THR A 63 -1.56 -7.11 -11.08
N LYS A 64 -1.02 -8.24 -10.63
CA LYS A 64 -1.80 -9.40 -10.20
C LYS A 64 -2.12 -9.34 -8.71
N ALA A 65 -1.17 -8.91 -7.89
CA ALA A 65 -1.34 -8.85 -6.44
C ALA A 65 -0.50 -7.73 -5.82
N ILE A 66 -0.96 -7.21 -4.68
CA ILE A 66 -0.20 -6.32 -3.82
C ILE A 66 -0.07 -6.98 -2.46
N SER A 67 1.14 -6.97 -1.90
CA SER A 67 1.43 -7.48 -0.56
C SER A 67 2.22 -6.47 0.25
N LEU A 68 2.03 -6.50 1.57
CA LEU A 68 2.80 -5.70 2.50
C LEU A 68 2.88 -6.40 3.86
N TRP A 69 3.94 -6.11 4.60
CA TRP A 69 4.10 -6.57 5.97
C TRP A 69 3.55 -5.54 6.95
N VAL A 70 2.73 -6.01 7.88
CA VAL A 70 2.22 -5.19 8.97
C VAL A 70 2.61 -5.81 10.29
N ALA A 71 3.11 -5.01 11.23
CA ALA A 71 3.23 -5.42 12.62
C ALA A 71 1.97 -5.00 13.39
N GLY A 72 1.10 -5.97 13.64
CA GLY A 72 -0.12 -5.81 14.43
C GLY A 72 0.15 -5.84 15.93
N ARG A 73 -0.78 -5.27 16.70
CA ARG A 73 -0.78 -5.27 18.18
C ARG A 73 -2.13 -5.73 18.74
N SER A 74 -2.84 -6.60 18.01
CA SER A 74 -4.17 -7.12 18.34
C SER A 74 -5.26 -6.04 18.40
N TYR A 75 -5.19 -5.06 17.49
CA TYR A 75 -6.25 -4.06 17.33
C TYR A 75 -7.11 -4.44 16.12
N ARG A 76 -8.42 -4.58 16.30
CA ARG A 76 -9.44 -4.81 15.27
C ARG A 76 -9.68 -3.61 14.34
N HIS A 77 -8.63 -2.84 14.05
CA HIS A 77 -8.65 -1.85 12.98
C HIS A 77 -8.60 -2.54 11.61
N ARG A 78 -9.12 -1.90 10.56
CA ARG A 78 -9.16 -2.45 9.21
C ARG A 78 -8.26 -1.66 8.27
N LEU A 79 -7.40 -2.36 7.53
CA LEU A 79 -6.46 -1.77 6.58
C LEU A 79 -7.05 -1.79 5.17
N TYR A 80 -6.88 -0.68 4.46
CA TYR A 80 -7.27 -0.51 3.06
C TYR A 80 -6.08 0.01 2.25
N ILE A 81 -5.99 -0.42 1.00
CA ILE A 81 -5.08 0.13 -0.01
C ILE A 81 -5.88 0.97 -1.00
N HIS A 82 -5.33 2.12 -1.36
CA HIS A 82 -5.88 3.02 -2.36
C HIS A 82 -5.03 2.95 -3.63
N ILE A 83 -5.65 2.64 -4.75
CA ILE A 83 -5.02 2.61 -6.06
C ILE A 83 -5.80 3.49 -7.05
N LEU A 84 -5.12 3.89 -8.12
CA LEU A 84 -5.74 4.45 -9.32
C LEU A 84 -5.69 3.39 -10.41
N ASP A 85 -6.83 3.17 -11.02
CA ASP A 85 -6.98 2.47 -12.30
C ASP A 85 -6.19 3.22 -13.40
N TYR A 86 -5.92 2.58 -14.54
CA TYR A 86 -5.29 3.21 -15.70
C TYR A 86 -6.07 4.45 -16.18
N ARG A 87 -7.39 4.48 -15.94
CA ARG A 87 -8.27 5.62 -16.24
C ARG A 87 -8.18 6.77 -15.24
N GLY A 88 -7.38 6.64 -14.18
CA GLY A 88 -7.31 7.61 -13.08
C GLY A 88 -8.47 7.53 -12.10
N GLU A 89 -9.27 6.47 -12.14
CA GLU A 89 -10.35 6.25 -11.17
C GLU A 89 -9.80 5.65 -9.86
N LYS A 90 -10.20 6.23 -8.72
CA LYS A 90 -9.80 5.73 -7.41
C LYS A 90 -10.52 4.44 -7.07
N ARG A 91 -9.76 3.42 -6.69
CA ARG A 91 -10.25 2.13 -6.20
C ARG A 91 -9.67 1.87 -4.81
N VAL A 92 -10.51 1.35 -3.92
CA VAL A 92 -10.13 1.02 -2.54
C VAL A 92 -10.26 -0.49 -2.37
N LEU A 93 -9.18 -1.11 -1.91
CA LEU A 93 -9.06 -2.55 -1.70
C LEU A 93 -8.95 -2.84 -0.19
N ASP A 94 -9.74 -3.78 0.30
CA ASP A 94 -9.76 -4.20 1.71
C ASP A 94 -8.68 -5.26 1.97
N MET A 95 -7.68 -4.93 2.79
CA MET A 95 -6.61 -5.85 3.17
C MET A 95 -6.99 -6.74 4.36
N GLY A 96 -8.08 -6.43 5.06
CA GLY A 96 -8.55 -7.15 6.24
C GLY A 96 -8.23 -6.46 7.57
N LEU A 97 -8.49 -7.20 8.65
CA LEU A 97 -8.33 -6.74 10.03
C LEU A 97 -6.88 -6.86 10.52
N LEU A 98 -6.52 -5.99 11.46
CA LEU A 98 -5.20 -5.95 12.13
C LEU A 98 -5.23 -6.65 13.51
N ASP A 99 -6.11 -7.64 13.67
CA ASP A 99 -6.40 -8.40 14.89
C ASP A 99 -5.37 -9.49 15.21
N PHE A 100 -4.10 -9.23 14.89
CA PHE A 100 -2.99 -10.14 15.12
C PHE A 100 -1.85 -9.43 15.84
N VAL A 101 -0.96 -10.23 16.45
CA VAL A 101 0.22 -9.74 17.17
C VAL A 101 1.46 -10.08 16.37
N GLY A 102 2.34 -9.09 16.20
CA GLY A 102 3.60 -9.26 15.48
C GLY A 102 3.45 -9.08 13.98
N TRP A 103 4.49 -9.48 13.24
CA TRP A 103 4.56 -9.32 11.80
C TRP A 103 3.69 -10.35 11.09
N LYS A 104 2.84 -9.88 10.17
CA LYS A 104 2.06 -10.71 9.27
C LYS A 104 2.07 -10.09 7.88
N LYS A 105 2.30 -10.94 6.87
CA LYS A 105 2.15 -10.55 5.47
C LYS A 105 0.67 -10.51 5.12
N LEU A 106 0.19 -9.34 4.71
CA LEU A 106 -1.14 -9.16 4.14
C LEU A 106 -1.00 -9.05 2.62
N ALA A 107 -1.83 -9.76 1.88
CA ALA A 107 -1.81 -9.76 0.43
C ALA A 107 -3.24 -9.73 -0.13
N ILE A 108 -3.42 -8.98 -1.21
CA ILE A 108 -4.67 -8.91 -1.96
C ILE A 108 -4.38 -9.12 -3.44
N ALA A 109 -5.16 -9.99 -4.07
CA ALA A 109 -5.20 -10.10 -5.52
C ALA A 109 -5.97 -8.90 -6.09
N ILE A 110 -5.47 -8.31 -7.17
CA ILE A 110 -6.17 -7.22 -7.85
C ILE A 110 -7.39 -7.83 -8.56
N PRO A 111 -8.62 -7.40 -8.23
CA PRO A 111 -9.81 -7.92 -8.88
C PRO A 111 -9.84 -7.56 -10.38
N THR A 112 -10.39 -8.44 -11.20
CA THR A 112 -10.49 -8.27 -12.66
C THR A 112 -11.42 -7.14 -13.10
N ASN A 113 -12.22 -6.58 -12.18
CA ASN A 113 -13.07 -5.42 -12.46
C ASN A 113 -12.30 -4.09 -12.42
N ILE A 114 -11.07 -4.09 -11.89
CA ILE A 114 -10.18 -2.95 -11.93
C ILE A 114 -9.46 -3.03 -13.26
N ALA A 115 -9.71 -2.05 -14.11
CA ALA A 115 -9.12 -2.04 -15.42
C ALA A 115 -7.64 -1.64 -15.29
N GLN A 116 -6.78 -2.22 -16.11
CA GLN A 116 -5.33 -1.96 -16.06
C GLN A 116 -4.73 -1.71 -17.43
N ASP A 117 -5.47 -2.04 -18.49
CA ASP A 117 -5.04 -1.87 -19.85
C ASP A 117 -6.19 -1.42 -20.75
N ASN A 118 -5.80 -0.92 -21.91
CA ASN A 118 -6.68 -0.67 -23.02
C ASN A 118 -5.98 -1.21 -24.28
N PHE A 119 -6.72 -1.91 -25.12
CA PHE A 119 -6.20 -2.41 -26.40
C PHE A 119 -5.67 -1.27 -27.28
N ASN A 120 -6.33 -0.10 -27.24
CA ASN A 120 -5.98 1.04 -28.08
C ASN A 120 -4.88 1.93 -27.50
N ASN A 121 -4.54 1.76 -26.22
CA ASN A 121 -3.57 2.63 -25.54
C ASN A 121 -2.61 1.77 -24.72
N THR A 122 -1.41 1.59 -25.27
CA THR A 122 -0.36 0.75 -24.69
C THR A 122 0.50 1.51 -23.67
N GLU A 123 0.58 2.84 -23.77
CA GLU A 123 1.46 3.67 -22.94
C GLU A 123 0.97 3.83 -21.49
N TRP A 124 -0.35 3.92 -21.33
CA TRP A 124 -0.98 4.17 -20.04
C TRP A 124 -1.49 2.87 -19.43
N ARG A 125 -0.63 1.85 -19.37
CA ARG A 125 -0.94 0.57 -18.71
C ARG A 125 -0.53 0.56 -17.24
N GLY A 126 -1.17 -0.34 -16.51
CA GLY A 126 -0.94 -0.59 -15.09
C GLY A 126 -1.84 0.24 -14.17
N ILE A 127 -1.60 0.06 -12.88
CA ILE A 127 -2.27 0.81 -11.81
C ILE A 127 -1.27 1.72 -11.12
N SER A 128 -1.75 2.75 -10.43
CA SER A 128 -0.89 3.59 -9.58
C SER A 128 -1.26 3.42 -8.12
N PHE A 129 -0.27 3.12 -7.28
CA PHE A 129 -0.45 3.11 -5.83
C PHE A 129 -0.54 4.54 -5.30
N THR A 130 -1.65 4.87 -4.63
CA THR A 130 -1.86 6.23 -4.08
C THR A 130 -1.68 6.32 -2.58
N GLY A 131 -1.76 5.20 -1.87
CA GLY A 131 -1.60 5.17 -0.43
C GLY A 131 -2.37 4.04 0.21
N MET A 132 -2.43 4.09 1.54
CA MET A 132 -3.14 3.14 2.37
C MET A 132 -3.90 3.90 3.47
N SER A 133 -5.02 3.37 3.92
CA SER A 133 -5.75 3.93 5.06
C SER A 133 -6.10 2.87 6.06
N ILE A 134 -6.13 3.27 7.33
CA ILE A 134 -6.66 2.42 8.39
C ILE A 134 -7.95 3.06 8.89
N GLU A 135 -9.02 2.26 8.86
CA GLU A 135 -10.26 2.55 9.57
C GLU A 135 -10.16 2.00 10.99
N THR A 136 -10.39 2.87 11.96
CA THR A 136 -10.21 2.52 13.37
C THR A 136 -11.51 2.05 13.97
N ASP A 137 -11.48 0.95 14.72
CA ASP A 137 -12.63 0.48 15.49
C ASP A 137 -12.94 1.48 16.62
N PRO A 138 -14.19 1.96 16.78
CA PRO A 138 -14.57 2.89 17.84
C PRO A 138 -14.24 2.39 19.25
N LEU A 139 -14.34 1.09 19.48
CA LEU A 139 -14.06 0.48 20.78
C LEU A 139 -12.56 0.51 21.11
N GLU A 140 -11.70 0.59 20.11
CA GLU A 140 -10.25 0.57 20.26
C GLU A 140 -9.57 1.91 19.96
N SER A 141 -10.33 2.88 19.45
CA SER A 141 -9.89 4.25 19.15
C SER A 141 -9.65 5.12 20.40
N TYR A 142 -8.93 4.59 21.40
CA TYR A 142 -8.56 5.31 22.61
C TYR A 142 -7.05 5.22 22.88
N GLY A 143 -6.48 6.29 23.43
CA GLY A 143 -5.06 6.33 23.75
C GLY A 143 -4.16 6.41 22.53
N VAL A 144 -3.13 5.57 22.47
CA VAL A 144 -2.09 5.61 21.44
C VAL A 144 -2.01 4.27 20.72
N PHE A 145 -2.20 4.32 19.41
CA PHE A 145 -2.03 3.18 18.50
C PHE A 145 -0.68 3.26 17.80
N TYR A 146 0.01 2.11 17.75
CA TYR A 146 1.27 1.95 17.02
C TYR A 146 1.11 0.84 16.00
N VAL A 147 1.49 1.14 14.76
CA VAL A 147 1.54 0.17 13.67
C VAL A 147 2.84 0.36 12.90
N TYR A 148 3.39 -0.73 12.38
CA TYR A 148 4.61 -0.70 11.58
C TYR A 148 4.34 -1.38 10.24
N PHE A 149 4.91 -0.82 9.19
CA PHE A 149 4.79 -1.35 7.84
C PHE A 149 6.18 -1.61 7.27
N ASP A 150 6.27 -2.67 6.48
CA ASP A 150 7.48 -3.01 5.75
C ASP A 150 7.15 -3.67 4.39
N GLU A 151 8.13 -3.68 3.50
CA GLU A 151 8.18 -4.40 2.22
C GLU A 151 6.82 -4.37 1.48
N LEU A 152 6.41 -3.17 1.06
CA LEU A 152 5.29 -3.00 0.14
C LEU A 152 5.72 -3.47 -1.25
N ARG A 153 5.14 -4.57 -1.74
CA ARG A 153 5.50 -5.23 -2.99
C ARG A 153 4.29 -5.45 -3.88
N ALA A 154 4.42 -5.10 -5.15
CA ALA A 154 3.47 -5.44 -6.20
C ALA A 154 4.03 -6.59 -7.05
N THR A 155 3.20 -7.58 -7.34
CA THR A 155 3.51 -8.66 -8.29
C THR A 155 2.84 -8.33 -9.61
N THR A 156 3.63 -8.07 -10.63
CA THR A 156 3.18 -7.61 -11.94
C THR A 156 3.62 -8.55 -13.05
N ASP A 157 2.85 -8.54 -14.13
CA ASP A 157 3.18 -9.19 -15.39
C ASP A 157 3.62 -8.11 -16.38
N ILE A 158 4.91 -8.12 -16.70
CA ILE A 158 5.58 -7.13 -17.56
C ILE A 158 5.85 -7.67 -18.98
N TYR A 159 5.34 -8.86 -19.32
CA TYR A 159 5.62 -9.49 -20.62
C TYR A 159 5.33 -8.54 -21.80
N ASN A 160 4.20 -7.84 -21.79
CA ASN A 160 3.86 -6.93 -22.89
C ASN A 160 4.73 -5.66 -22.95
N GLU A 161 5.42 -5.29 -21.87
CA GLU A 161 6.32 -4.12 -21.86
C GLU A 161 7.71 -4.49 -22.37
N GLU A 162 8.20 -5.70 -22.03
CA GLU A 162 9.51 -6.18 -22.50
C GLU A 162 9.53 -6.48 -24.01
N TYR A 163 8.40 -6.90 -24.59
CA TYR A 163 8.29 -7.25 -26.02
C TYR A 163 7.76 -6.08 -26.88
N ARG A 164 7.85 -4.83 -26.42
CA ARG A 164 7.54 -3.66 -27.25
C ARG A 164 8.64 -3.45 -28.28
N ASP A 165 8.28 -3.20 -29.53
CA ASP A 165 9.24 -2.82 -30.57
C ASP A 165 9.86 -1.45 -30.21
N GLU A 166 11.19 -1.36 -30.22
CA GLU A 166 11.93 -0.13 -29.86
C GLU A 166 11.62 1.07 -30.77
N ASP A 167 11.07 0.83 -31.97
CA ASP A 167 10.77 1.84 -33.01
C ASP A 167 9.29 2.30 -32.99
N ASP A 168 8.51 1.85 -32.01
CA ASP A 168 7.08 2.20 -31.89
C ASP A 168 6.94 3.66 -31.41
N MET A 169 6.22 4.48 -32.18
CA MET A 169 6.06 5.91 -31.86
C MET A 169 5.14 6.12 -30.65
N GLU A 170 5.45 7.11 -29.82
CA GLU A 170 4.57 7.52 -28.72
C GLU A 170 3.46 8.46 -29.25
N ASP A 171 2.21 8.09 -29.01
CA ASP A 171 0.99 8.79 -29.46
C ASP A 171 0.50 9.86 -28.45
N GLY A 172 1.27 10.11 -27.38
CA GLY A 172 0.99 11.14 -26.37
C GLY A 172 1.33 12.55 -26.83
N TRP A 173 0.37 13.26 -27.45
CA TRP A 173 0.44 14.70 -27.76
C TRP A 173 -0.23 15.59 -26.70
#